data_AF-M0DHZ4-F1
#
_entry.id   AF-M0DHZ4-F1
#
_cell.length_a   1.000
_cell.length_b   1.000
_cell.length_c   1.000
_cell.angle_alpha   90.00
_cell.angle_beta   90.00
_cell.angle_gamma   90.00
#
_symmetry.space_group_name_H-M   'P 1'
#
loop_
_entity.id
_entity.type
_entity.pdbx_description
1 polymer ?
#
loop_
_entity_poly.entity_id
_entity_poly.type
_entity_poly.pdbx_seq_one_letter_code
_entity_poly.pdbx_strand_id
1 'polypeptide(L)'
;MSGLADDAVELVVTSPPYPMVEMWDDLFSDLADGVAPALRDGDGAAAFEAMHRVLDDVWAELRRVLVPGGIACVNVGDATRTVGDSFRVYPNHARVVDAFVDLGFEPLPDVLWRKPTNSAAKFMGSGMLPPNAYVTLEHEYVLVFRNGAGSRSFDPGADRRYESAYFWEERNAWFTDVWTDVAGTDQRVAEATKRFDGAPAVSSDGGDADSTNANGGDRTNAGESPDDELRDRTAAYPFDIPYRLVNMYSVYGDTVLDPFFGTGTTALAAMVAGRDSVGYELEEAFVEAFDARAARAPDLSRAVVADRLDAHREFVEERREQGSPPGYEAEHYDFPVVTKQERRLRFRTVSDVRREDDAWVATHETV
;
A
#
# COMPACT_ATOMS: atom_id res chain seq x y z
N MET A 1 -7.20 -4.90 -18.58
CA MET A 1 -5.79 -5.40 -18.57
C MET A 1 -5.54 -6.37 -19.72
N SER A 2 -6.08 -6.10 -20.91
CA SER A 2 -6.03 -7.03 -22.06
C SER A 2 -4.64 -7.20 -22.67
N GLY A 3 -3.69 -6.30 -22.36
CA GLY A 3 -2.30 -6.41 -22.77
C GLY A 3 -1.49 -7.43 -21.96
N LEU A 4 -1.99 -7.90 -20.82
CA LEU A 4 -1.35 -8.94 -20.01
C LEU A 4 -1.89 -10.32 -20.38
N ALA A 5 -0.97 -11.26 -20.55
CA ALA A 5 -1.30 -12.67 -20.70
C ALA A 5 -1.94 -13.23 -19.41
N ASP A 6 -2.58 -14.40 -19.53
CA ASP A 6 -3.03 -15.15 -18.37
C ASP A 6 -1.81 -15.58 -17.54
N ASP A 7 -1.97 -15.62 -16.22
CA ASP A 7 -0.91 -16.03 -15.27
C ASP A 7 0.41 -15.25 -15.47
N ALA A 8 0.34 -13.97 -15.82
CA ALA A 8 1.48 -13.12 -16.15
C ALA A 8 2.14 -12.43 -14.94
N VAL A 9 1.47 -12.36 -13.79
CA VAL A 9 1.98 -11.65 -12.60
C VAL A 9 1.90 -12.51 -11.35
N GLU A 10 2.83 -12.31 -10.42
CA GLU A 10 2.96 -13.14 -9.22
C GLU A 10 2.28 -12.57 -7.97
N LEU A 11 2.12 -11.25 -7.93
CA LEU A 11 1.56 -10.51 -6.81
C LEU A 11 0.72 -9.33 -7.34
N VAL A 12 -0.42 -9.08 -6.72
CA VAL A 12 -1.16 -7.81 -6.87
C VAL A 12 -1.04 -7.04 -5.55
N VAL A 13 -0.71 -5.75 -5.62
CA VAL A 13 -0.79 -4.83 -4.48
C VAL A 13 -1.44 -3.55 -4.99
N THR A 14 -2.58 -3.18 -4.43
CA THR A 14 -3.38 -2.08 -4.99
C THR A 14 -4.30 -1.43 -3.97
N SER A 15 -4.82 -0.26 -4.31
CA SER A 15 -5.88 0.44 -3.59
C SER A 15 -6.84 1.04 -4.61
N PRO A 16 -8.07 0.52 -4.73
CA PRO A 16 -9.05 1.06 -5.66
C PRO A 16 -9.48 2.48 -5.26
N PRO A 17 -10.11 3.25 -6.15
CA PRO A 17 -10.96 4.35 -5.72
C PRO A 17 -12.07 3.78 -4.83
N TYR A 18 -12.23 4.32 -3.62
CA TYR A 18 -13.14 3.75 -2.62
C TYR A 18 -14.58 4.15 -2.91
N PRO A 19 -15.49 3.19 -3.15
CA PRO A 19 -16.91 3.50 -3.30
C PRO A 19 -17.43 4.30 -2.11
N MET A 20 -18.30 5.26 -2.42
CA MET A 20 -18.95 6.16 -1.48
C MET A 20 -18.05 7.18 -0.75
N VAL A 21 -16.76 7.25 -1.05
CA VAL A 21 -15.94 8.42 -0.70
C VAL A 21 -16.19 9.51 -1.74
N GLU A 22 -16.61 10.70 -1.27
CA GLU A 22 -17.14 11.79 -2.11
C GLU A 22 -16.20 12.23 -3.23
N MET A 23 -14.88 12.18 -3.02
CA MET A 23 -13.91 12.56 -4.06
C MET A 23 -13.96 11.69 -5.32
N TRP A 24 -14.51 10.48 -5.23
CA TRP A 24 -14.60 9.53 -6.34
C TRP A 24 -15.96 9.53 -7.05
N ASP A 25 -16.89 10.39 -6.64
CA ASP A 25 -18.24 10.42 -7.20
C ASP A 25 -18.26 10.70 -8.70
N ASP A 26 -17.48 11.69 -9.14
CA ASP A 26 -17.39 12.07 -10.56
C ASP A 26 -16.79 10.92 -11.38
N LEU A 27 -15.69 10.33 -10.90
CA LEU A 27 -15.04 9.18 -11.52
C LEU A 27 -16.04 8.03 -11.72
N PHE A 28 -16.74 7.62 -10.67
CA PHE A 28 -17.68 6.51 -10.78
C PHE A 28 -18.94 6.87 -11.59
N SER A 29 -19.36 8.14 -11.57
CA SER A 29 -20.49 8.62 -12.38
C SER A 29 -20.18 8.60 -13.87
N ASP A 30 -18.93 8.89 -14.24
CA ASP A 30 -18.47 8.82 -15.63
C ASP A 30 -18.30 7.37 -16.10
N LEU A 31 -17.92 6.46 -15.20
CA LEU A 31 -17.72 5.04 -15.50
C LEU A 31 -19.02 4.22 -15.51
N ALA A 32 -20.06 4.65 -14.80
CA ALA A 32 -21.33 3.93 -14.70
C ALA A 32 -22.56 4.85 -14.62
N ASP A 33 -23.42 4.75 -15.63
CA ASP A 33 -24.68 5.53 -15.77
C ASP A 33 -25.61 5.47 -14.54
N GLY A 34 -25.50 4.42 -13.72
CA GLY A 34 -26.35 4.20 -12.55
C GLY A 34 -25.94 4.99 -11.28
N VAL A 35 -24.71 5.50 -11.20
CA VAL A 35 -24.17 6.11 -9.99
C VAL A 35 -24.78 7.50 -9.74
N ALA A 36 -24.67 8.42 -10.70
CA ALA A 36 -25.16 9.79 -10.55
C ALA A 36 -26.69 9.86 -10.29
N PRO A 37 -27.55 9.06 -10.96
CA PRO A 37 -28.96 8.98 -10.61
C PRO A 37 -29.22 8.49 -9.19
N ALA A 38 -28.57 7.42 -8.75
CA ALA A 38 -28.76 6.87 -7.42
C ALA A 38 -28.38 7.87 -6.32
N LEU A 39 -27.25 8.58 -6.47
CA LEU A 39 -26.84 9.63 -5.53
C LEU A 39 -27.84 10.79 -5.51
N ARG A 40 -28.31 11.26 -6.68
CA ARG A 40 -29.30 12.35 -6.78
C ARG A 40 -30.64 11.99 -6.14
N ASP A 41 -31.06 10.75 -6.28
CA ASP A 41 -32.34 10.25 -5.76
C ASP A 41 -32.25 9.86 -4.27
N GLY A 42 -31.07 10.00 -3.65
CA GLY A 42 -30.84 9.67 -2.24
C GLY A 42 -30.72 8.17 -1.97
N ASP A 43 -30.57 7.34 -3.01
CA ASP A 43 -30.38 5.88 -2.89
C ASP A 43 -28.91 5.52 -2.81
N GLY A 44 -28.33 5.72 -1.62
CA GLY A 44 -26.92 5.41 -1.38
C GLY A 44 -26.58 3.92 -1.51
N ALA A 45 -27.55 3.01 -1.32
CA ALA A 45 -27.31 1.58 -1.49
C ALA A 45 -27.18 1.20 -2.97
N ALA A 46 -28.03 1.76 -3.83
CA ALA A 46 -27.90 1.58 -5.28
C ALA A 46 -26.61 2.21 -5.82
N ALA A 47 -26.21 3.39 -5.32
CA ALA A 47 -24.95 4.04 -5.68
C ALA A 47 -23.75 3.16 -5.29
N PHE A 48 -23.70 2.68 -4.05
CA PHE A 48 -22.64 1.80 -3.55
C PHE A 48 -22.46 0.55 -4.42
N GLU A 49 -23.56 -0.15 -4.74
CA GLU A 49 -23.48 -1.33 -5.61
C GLU A 49 -23.12 -0.98 -7.05
N ALA A 50 -23.59 0.15 -7.58
CA ALA A 50 -23.21 0.58 -8.94
C ALA A 50 -21.71 0.89 -9.05
N MET A 51 -21.13 1.55 -8.03
CA MET A 51 -19.69 1.80 -7.96
C MET A 51 -18.88 0.49 -7.85
N HIS A 52 -19.31 -0.47 -7.01
CA HIS A 52 -18.63 -1.75 -6.90
C HIS A 52 -18.67 -2.58 -8.18
N ARG A 53 -19.75 -2.51 -8.98
CA ARG A 53 -19.81 -3.19 -10.28
C ARG A 53 -18.74 -2.73 -11.27
N VAL A 54 -18.31 -1.47 -11.18
CA VAL A 54 -17.17 -0.97 -11.97
C VAL A 54 -15.88 -1.69 -11.56
N LEU A 55 -15.70 -1.91 -10.26
CA LEU A 55 -14.51 -2.61 -9.73
C LEU A 55 -14.56 -4.13 -10.00
N ASP A 56 -15.74 -4.74 -10.07
CA ASP A 56 -15.91 -6.18 -10.34
C ASP A 56 -15.24 -6.61 -11.67
N ASP A 57 -15.26 -5.75 -12.70
CA ASP A 57 -14.56 -6.00 -13.97
C ASP A 57 -13.03 -6.06 -13.81
N VAL A 58 -12.47 -5.24 -12.93
CA VAL A 58 -11.04 -5.25 -12.58
C VAL A 58 -10.71 -6.53 -11.81
N TRP A 59 -11.54 -6.91 -10.82
CA TRP A 59 -11.35 -8.13 -10.03
C TRP A 59 -11.38 -9.40 -10.89
N ALA A 60 -12.28 -9.45 -11.88
CA ALA A 60 -12.34 -10.56 -12.84
C ALA A 60 -11.06 -10.68 -13.65
N GLU A 61 -10.47 -9.56 -14.08
CA GLU A 61 -9.18 -9.56 -14.76
C GLU A 61 -8.03 -9.97 -13.84
N LEU A 62 -8.03 -9.57 -12.57
CA LEU A 62 -7.04 -10.04 -11.60
C LEU A 62 -7.02 -11.56 -11.47
N ARG A 63 -8.20 -12.19 -11.47
CA ARG A 63 -8.33 -13.66 -11.43
C ARG A 63 -7.61 -14.35 -12.59
N ARG A 64 -7.62 -13.72 -13.77
CA ARG A 64 -7.03 -14.21 -15.01
C ARG A 64 -5.51 -14.00 -15.06
N VAL A 65 -5.03 -12.82 -14.68
CA VAL A 65 -3.62 -12.45 -14.86
C VAL A 65 -2.72 -12.88 -13.70
N LEU A 66 -3.25 -13.07 -12.49
CA LEU A 66 -2.46 -13.52 -11.34
C LEU A 66 -2.20 -15.02 -11.44
N VAL A 67 -0.96 -15.47 -11.28
CA VAL A 67 -0.61 -16.90 -11.31
C VAL A 67 -1.39 -17.72 -10.27
N PRO A 68 -1.62 -19.04 -10.48
CA PRO A 68 -2.21 -19.91 -9.47
C PRO A 68 -1.38 -19.91 -8.18
N GLY A 69 -2.07 -19.67 -7.06
CA GLY A 69 -1.46 -19.51 -5.74
C GLY A 69 -0.71 -18.20 -5.52
N GLY A 70 -0.73 -17.28 -6.49
CA GLY A 70 -0.30 -15.89 -6.31
C GLY A 70 -1.19 -15.18 -5.30
N ILE A 71 -0.69 -14.06 -4.77
CA ILE A 71 -1.39 -13.30 -3.73
C ILE A 71 -1.92 -12.00 -4.33
N ALA A 72 -3.11 -11.59 -3.92
CA ALA A 72 -3.64 -10.26 -4.15
C ALA A 72 -3.85 -9.55 -2.82
N CYS A 73 -3.27 -8.36 -2.69
CA CYS A 73 -3.42 -7.48 -1.55
C CYS A 73 -4.20 -6.23 -1.98
N VAL A 74 -5.35 -5.98 -1.36
CA VAL A 74 -6.22 -4.84 -1.66
C VAL A 74 -6.36 -3.99 -0.41
N ASN A 75 -5.75 -2.80 -0.43
CA ASN A 75 -5.94 -1.80 0.62
C ASN A 75 -7.26 -1.06 0.36
N VAL A 76 -8.19 -1.09 1.32
CA VAL A 76 -9.49 -0.45 1.19
C VAL A 76 -10.02 0.03 2.54
N GLY A 77 -10.57 1.24 2.56
CA GLY A 77 -11.29 1.79 3.70
C GLY A 77 -12.80 1.65 3.55
N ASP A 78 -13.49 1.42 4.65
CA ASP A 78 -14.93 1.64 4.69
C ASP A 78 -15.24 3.14 4.64
N ALA A 79 -16.39 3.49 4.07
CA ALA A 79 -16.83 4.88 3.97
C ALA A 79 -18.00 5.14 4.89
N THR A 80 -17.95 6.20 5.68
CA THR A 80 -19.13 6.77 6.35
C THR A 80 -19.64 7.93 5.50
N ARG A 81 -20.94 7.90 5.16
CA ARG A 81 -21.53 8.97 4.35
C ARG A 81 -23.02 9.13 4.61
N THR A 82 -23.47 10.37 4.56
CA THR A 82 -24.89 10.72 4.49
C THR A 82 -25.32 10.80 3.02
N VAL A 83 -26.31 10.02 2.63
CA VAL A 83 -26.97 10.11 1.32
C VAL A 83 -28.47 10.22 1.56
N GLY A 84 -29.11 11.23 0.97
CA GLY A 84 -30.47 11.62 1.34
C GLY A 84 -30.57 11.91 2.83
N ASP A 85 -31.52 11.27 3.51
CA ASP A 85 -31.74 11.43 4.96
C ASP A 85 -31.02 10.35 5.81
N SER A 86 -30.12 9.54 5.22
CA SER A 86 -29.50 8.39 5.89
C SER A 86 -27.98 8.52 6.00
N PHE A 87 -27.49 8.68 7.22
CA PHE A 87 -26.08 8.47 7.57
C PHE A 87 -25.83 6.99 7.89
N ARG A 88 -24.80 6.39 7.27
CA ARG A 88 -24.43 4.99 7.49
C ARG A 88 -22.97 4.73 7.11
N VAL A 89 -22.52 3.52 7.46
CA VAL A 89 -21.30 2.92 6.91
C VAL A 89 -21.64 2.17 5.62
N TYR A 90 -20.74 2.29 4.65
CA TYR A 90 -20.67 1.53 3.41
C TYR A 90 -19.46 0.59 3.51
N PRO A 91 -19.68 -0.72 3.72
CA PRO A 91 -18.63 -1.67 4.06
C PRO A 91 -17.89 -2.16 2.79
N ASN A 92 -17.03 -1.30 2.25
CA ASN A 92 -16.23 -1.61 1.06
C ASN A 92 -15.44 -2.91 1.22
N HIS A 93 -14.84 -3.12 2.40
CA HIS A 93 -14.02 -4.32 2.66
C HIS A 93 -14.84 -5.61 2.47
N ALA A 94 -16.04 -5.67 3.03
CA ALA A 94 -16.90 -6.86 2.97
C ALA A 94 -17.34 -7.14 1.53
N ARG A 95 -17.73 -6.10 0.78
CA ARG A 95 -18.18 -6.26 -0.61
C ARG A 95 -17.04 -6.68 -1.55
N VAL A 96 -15.81 -6.24 -1.28
CA VAL A 96 -14.61 -6.72 -2.00
C VAL A 96 -14.30 -8.17 -1.64
N VAL A 97 -14.39 -8.56 -0.37
CA VAL A 97 -14.20 -9.97 0.05
C VAL A 97 -15.19 -10.88 -0.67
N ASP A 98 -16.48 -10.54 -0.69
CA ASP A 98 -17.50 -11.33 -1.38
C ASP A 98 -17.18 -11.48 -2.88
N ALA A 99 -16.77 -10.39 -3.56
CA ALA A 99 -16.39 -10.42 -4.98
C ALA A 99 -15.23 -11.38 -5.26
N PHE A 100 -14.17 -11.31 -4.45
CA PHE A 100 -13.01 -12.17 -4.61
C PHE A 100 -13.35 -13.64 -4.34
N VAL A 101 -14.16 -13.93 -3.32
CA VAL A 101 -14.63 -15.30 -3.02
C VAL A 101 -15.45 -15.86 -4.18
N ASP A 102 -16.37 -15.07 -4.74
CA ASP A 102 -17.21 -15.47 -5.89
C ASP A 102 -16.36 -15.75 -7.15
N LEU A 103 -15.23 -15.05 -7.31
CA LEU A 103 -14.25 -15.28 -8.38
C LEU A 103 -13.31 -16.48 -8.12
N GLY A 104 -13.44 -17.15 -6.96
CA GLY A 104 -12.67 -18.34 -6.61
C GLY A 104 -11.30 -18.05 -5.97
N PHE A 105 -11.12 -16.86 -5.40
CA PHE A 105 -10.00 -16.59 -4.51
C PHE A 105 -10.26 -17.16 -3.11
N GLU A 106 -9.19 -17.53 -2.42
CA GLU A 106 -9.24 -17.93 -1.01
C GLU A 106 -8.85 -16.72 -0.14
N PRO A 107 -9.73 -16.22 0.74
CA PRO A 107 -9.37 -15.19 1.70
C PRO A 107 -8.38 -15.75 2.72
N LEU A 108 -7.33 -14.98 2.98
CA LEU A 108 -6.34 -15.22 4.04
C LEU A 108 -6.57 -14.22 5.18
N PRO A 109 -5.91 -14.38 6.35
CA PRO A 109 -5.93 -13.35 7.38
C PRO A 109 -5.53 -11.99 6.79
N ASP A 110 -6.40 -11.00 6.99
CA ASP A 110 -6.19 -9.62 6.57
C ASP A 110 -5.41 -8.84 7.63
N VAL A 111 -5.08 -7.60 7.30
CA VAL A 111 -4.42 -6.67 8.23
C VAL A 111 -5.28 -5.43 8.41
N LEU A 112 -5.49 -5.05 9.67
CA LEU A 112 -6.02 -3.75 10.04
C LEU A 112 -4.86 -2.75 10.12
N TRP A 113 -4.71 -1.93 9.10
CA TRP A 113 -3.77 -0.82 9.15
C TRP A 113 -4.42 0.35 9.87
N ARG A 114 -3.96 0.62 11.10
CA ARG A 114 -4.40 1.78 11.86
C ARG A 114 -3.66 3.01 11.36
N LYS A 115 -4.38 3.94 10.76
CA LYS A 115 -3.81 5.22 10.34
C LYS A 115 -3.31 5.96 11.58
N PRO A 116 -2.11 6.54 11.55
CA PRO A 116 -1.68 7.42 12.63
C PRO A 116 -2.59 8.65 12.63
N THR A 117 -3.50 8.69 13.59
CA THR A 117 -4.46 9.78 13.71
C THR A 117 -3.79 11.01 14.32
N ASN A 118 -3.75 12.11 13.57
CA ASN A 118 -3.45 13.44 14.12
C ASN A 118 -4.67 14.09 14.79
N SER A 119 -5.88 13.59 14.57
CA SER A 119 -7.09 14.13 15.20
C SER A 119 -7.30 13.56 16.61
N ALA A 120 -7.33 14.46 17.60
CA ALA A 120 -7.69 14.14 18.99
C ALA A 120 -9.19 13.81 19.14
N ALA A 121 -10.02 14.12 18.13
CA ALA A 121 -11.45 13.85 18.12
C ALA A 121 -11.73 12.42 17.66
N LYS A 122 -12.18 11.59 18.61
CA LYS A 122 -12.47 10.15 18.42
C LYS A 122 -13.97 9.86 18.33
N PHE A 123 -14.74 10.76 17.70
CA PHE A 123 -16.20 10.60 17.58
C PHE A 123 -16.77 11.33 16.35
N MET A 124 -17.86 10.80 15.80
CA MET A 124 -18.74 11.45 14.81
C MET A 124 -20.12 11.72 15.44
N GLY A 125 -20.79 12.82 15.10
CA GLY A 125 -22.17 13.09 15.57
C GLY A 125 -22.27 14.03 16.77
N SER A 126 -23.16 13.75 17.73
CA SER A 126 -23.64 14.70 18.76
C SER A 126 -22.64 15.12 19.86
N GLY A 127 -21.33 15.08 19.59
CA GLY A 127 -20.32 15.47 20.56
C GLY A 127 -20.23 14.52 21.74
N MET A 128 -20.14 15.09 22.95
CA MET A 128 -20.03 14.34 24.20
C MET A 128 -21.36 13.78 24.72
N LEU A 129 -22.46 13.96 23.97
CA LEU A 129 -23.81 13.63 24.43
C LEU A 129 -24.26 12.27 23.85
N PRO A 130 -24.46 11.24 24.70
CA PRO A 130 -25.08 10.00 24.25
C PRO A 130 -26.57 10.22 23.92
N PRO A 131 -27.16 9.40 23.02
CA PRO A 131 -26.60 8.18 22.43
C PRO A 131 -26.03 8.33 21.01
N ASN A 132 -25.99 9.55 20.44
CA ASN A 132 -25.76 9.76 19.00
C ASN A 132 -24.32 10.20 18.65
N ALA A 133 -23.36 9.79 19.48
CA ALA A 133 -21.93 9.88 19.17
C ALA A 133 -21.47 8.49 18.68
N TYR A 134 -20.87 8.44 17.49
CA TYR A 134 -20.42 7.22 16.82
C TYR A 134 -18.90 7.13 16.83
N VAL A 135 -18.39 5.90 16.76
CA VAL A 135 -16.96 5.64 16.61
C VAL A 135 -16.45 6.16 15.27
N THR A 136 -15.25 6.72 15.25
CA THR A 136 -14.54 7.12 14.03
C THR A 136 -13.88 5.90 13.39
N LEU A 137 -13.85 5.87 12.05
CA LEU A 137 -13.05 4.89 11.32
C LEU A 137 -11.57 5.31 11.41
N GLU A 138 -10.74 4.48 12.05
CA GLU A 138 -9.30 4.77 12.24
C GLU A 138 -8.39 3.82 11.48
N HIS A 139 -8.98 2.86 10.78
CA HIS A 139 -8.24 1.82 10.10
C HIS A 139 -8.72 1.69 8.66
N GLU A 140 -7.81 1.17 7.85
CA GLU A 140 -8.13 0.55 6.57
C GLU A 140 -7.82 -0.94 6.65
N TYR A 141 -8.42 -1.68 5.73
CA TYR A 141 -8.19 -3.10 5.57
C TYR A 141 -7.15 -3.30 4.48
N VAL A 142 -6.09 -4.04 4.76
CA VAL A 142 -5.30 -4.68 3.72
C VAL A 142 -5.81 -6.11 3.61
N LEU A 143 -6.75 -6.30 2.69
CA LEU A 143 -7.32 -7.60 2.40
C LEU A 143 -6.30 -8.46 1.67
N VAL A 144 -6.17 -9.72 2.06
CA VAL A 144 -5.21 -10.65 1.47
C VAL A 144 -5.93 -11.86 0.92
N PHE A 145 -5.74 -12.12 -0.37
CA PHE A 145 -6.36 -13.23 -1.08
C PHE A 145 -5.30 -14.08 -1.77
N ARG A 146 -5.54 -15.38 -1.84
CA ARG A 146 -4.76 -16.29 -2.69
C ARG A 146 -5.57 -16.69 -3.91
N ASN A 147 -4.94 -16.70 -5.08
CA ASN A 147 -5.59 -17.14 -6.30
C ASN A 147 -5.77 -18.68 -6.31
N GLY A 148 -6.96 -19.12 -5.89
CA GLY A 148 -7.31 -20.53 -5.73
C GLY A 148 -6.76 -21.20 -4.45
N ALA A 149 -7.04 -22.49 -4.32
CA ALA A 149 -6.75 -23.27 -3.11
C ALA A 149 -5.28 -23.71 -2.96
N GLY A 150 -4.50 -23.71 -4.04
CA GLY A 150 -3.10 -24.12 -4.03
C GLY A 150 -2.16 -22.98 -3.67
N SER A 151 -1.08 -23.25 -2.95
CA SER A 151 0.03 -22.30 -2.78
C SER A 151 1.01 -22.37 -3.94
N ARG A 152 1.69 -21.25 -4.27
CA ARG A 152 2.87 -21.27 -5.15
C ARG A 152 3.93 -22.25 -4.61
N SER A 153 4.60 -22.95 -5.52
CA SER A 153 5.72 -23.84 -5.22
C SER A 153 7.01 -23.32 -5.84
N PHE A 154 8.13 -23.61 -5.19
CA PHE A 154 9.46 -23.27 -5.69
C PHE A 154 10.33 -24.52 -5.66
N ASP A 155 11.28 -24.59 -6.60
CA ASP A 155 12.28 -25.65 -6.59
C ASP A 155 13.08 -25.64 -5.27
N PRO A 156 13.43 -26.82 -4.73
CA PRO A 156 14.29 -26.90 -3.56
C PRO A 156 15.61 -26.16 -3.78
N GLY A 157 15.96 -25.26 -2.88
CA GLY A 157 17.21 -24.50 -2.98
C GLY A 157 17.19 -23.34 -3.98
N ALA A 158 16.03 -22.91 -4.49
CA ALA A 158 15.93 -21.76 -5.38
C ALA A 158 16.50 -20.48 -4.71
N ASP A 159 17.70 -20.06 -5.12
CA ASP A 159 18.46 -18.99 -4.44
C ASP A 159 17.65 -17.70 -4.33
N ARG A 160 16.94 -17.28 -5.39
CA ARG A 160 16.08 -16.07 -5.35
C ARG A 160 15.08 -16.06 -4.19
N ARG A 161 14.57 -17.23 -3.78
CA ARG A 161 13.63 -17.35 -2.65
C ARG A 161 14.32 -17.14 -1.31
N TYR A 162 15.53 -17.67 -1.14
CA TYR A 162 16.29 -17.52 0.10
C TYR A 162 16.95 -16.14 0.21
N GLU A 163 17.41 -15.58 -0.91
CA GLU A 163 17.91 -14.21 -0.97
C GLU A 163 16.81 -13.18 -0.63
N SER A 164 15.56 -13.48 -1.02
CA SER A 164 14.37 -12.67 -0.70
C SER A 164 13.80 -12.89 0.70
N ALA A 165 14.53 -13.54 1.59
CA ALA A 165 14.10 -13.65 2.98
C ALA A 165 13.96 -12.27 3.65
N TYR A 166 13.54 -12.28 4.90
CA TYR A 166 13.51 -11.13 5.79
C TYR A 166 14.00 -11.62 7.15
N PHE A 167 14.47 -10.69 7.98
CA PHE A 167 14.93 -11.05 9.32
C PHE A 167 13.78 -11.57 10.19
N TRP A 168 14.11 -12.37 11.20
CA TRP A 168 13.12 -12.98 12.07
C TRP A 168 12.22 -11.96 12.80
N GLU A 169 12.80 -10.87 13.25
CA GLU A 169 12.09 -9.78 13.93
C GLU A 169 11.21 -8.99 12.96
N GLU A 170 11.68 -8.75 11.73
CA GLU A 170 10.88 -8.16 10.66
C GLU A 170 9.67 -9.01 10.35
N ARG A 171 9.85 -10.34 10.23
CA ARG A 171 8.73 -11.27 10.05
C ARG A 171 7.68 -11.09 11.14
N ASN A 172 8.09 -11.04 12.40
CA ASN A 172 7.13 -10.96 13.49
C ASN A 172 6.44 -9.59 13.57
N ALA A 173 7.11 -8.54 13.11
CA ALA A 173 6.53 -7.21 12.98
C ALA A 173 5.56 -7.10 11.78
N TRP A 174 5.85 -7.79 10.66
CA TRP A 174 5.04 -7.67 9.44
C TRP A 174 3.87 -8.66 9.40
N PHE A 175 4.03 -9.87 9.92
CA PHE A 175 2.99 -10.91 9.93
C PHE A 175 2.13 -10.85 11.21
N THR A 176 1.69 -9.64 11.55
CA THR A 176 0.64 -9.36 12.56
C THR A 176 -0.59 -8.79 11.86
N ASP A 177 -1.78 -9.10 12.36
CA ASP A 177 -3.08 -8.68 11.82
C ASP A 177 -3.45 -7.22 12.14
N VAL A 178 -2.59 -6.52 12.89
CA VAL A 178 -2.75 -5.10 13.20
C VAL A 178 -1.43 -4.36 12.98
N TRP A 179 -1.42 -3.39 12.07
CA TRP A 179 -0.27 -2.52 11.82
C TRP A 179 -0.51 -1.13 12.40
N THR A 180 0.33 -0.73 13.35
CA THR A 180 0.30 0.59 14.01
C THR A 180 1.59 1.38 13.82
N ASP A 181 2.61 0.74 13.26
CA ASP A 181 3.98 1.25 13.11
C ASP A 181 4.26 1.81 11.70
N VAL A 182 3.28 1.74 10.80
CA VAL A 182 3.32 2.38 9.49
C VAL A 182 2.83 3.83 9.64
N ALA A 183 3.77 4.78 9.58
CA ALA A 183 3.46 6.20 9.59
C ALA A 183 2.68 6.62 8.33
N GLY A 184 1.76 7.58 8.47
CA GLY A 184 0.93 8.11 7.37
C GLY A 184 1.66 9.11 6.45
N THR A 185 2.93 9.37 6.73
CA THR A 185 3.80 10.24 5.98
C THR A 185 5.12 9.55 5.71
N ASP A 186 5.72 9.91 4.59
CA ASP A 186 6.99 9.39 4.10
C ASP A 186 8.15 10.00 4.90
N GLN A 187 8.18 9.75 6.23
CA GLN A 187 9.28 10.19 7.09
C GLN A 187 10.61 9.66 6.55
N ARG A 188 10.65 8.42 6.03
CA ARG A 188 11.86 7.83 5.46
C ARG A 188 12.29 8.45 4.13
N VAL A 189 11.36 8.72 3.22
CA VAL A 189 11.67 9.39 1.95
C VAL A 189 12.09 10.85 2.17
N ALA A 190 11.45 11.56 3.10
CA ALA A 190 11.84 12.92 3.50
C ALA A 190 13.18 12.95 4.26
N GLU A 191 13.44 11.99 5.14
CA GLU A 191 14.70 11.89 5.90
C GLU A 191 15.88 11.42 5.04
N ALA A 192 15.66 10.48 4.12
CA ALA A 192 16.67 10.07 3.14
C ALA A 192 17.15 11.28 2.33
N THR A 193 16.25 12.17 1.91
CA THR A 193 16.61 13.41 1.18
C THR A 193 17.34 14.42 2.10
N LYS A 194 16.90 14.57 3.35
CA LYS A 194 17.52 15.48 4.34
C LYS A 194 18.93 15.07 4.76
N ARG A 195 19.23 13.77 4.86
CA ARG A 195 20.57 13.26 5.21
C ARG A 195 21.65 13.62 4.17
N PHE A 196 21.26 13.85 2.92
CA PHE A 196 22.18 14.21 1.84
C PHE A 196 22.28 15.73 1.57
N ASP A 197 21.20 16.50 1.79
CA ASP A 197 21.18 17.95 1.47
C ASP A 197 21.51 18.89 2.66
N GLY A 198 21.70 18.37 3.87
CA GLY A 198 22.28 19.15 4.98
C GLY A 198 21.50 20.41 5.42
N ALA A 199 20.18 20.47 5.21
CA ALA A 199 19.34 21.59 5.63
C ALA A 199 18.45 21.22 6.86
N PRO A 200 18.30 22.12 7.84
CA PRO A 200 17.55 21.82 9.07
C PRO A 200 16.05 21.78 8.81
N ALA A 201 15.35 20.82 9.42
CA ALA A 201 13.91 20.68 9.29
C ALA A 201 13.16 21.80 10.04
N VAL A 202 12.30 22.53 9.32
CA VAL A 202 11.23 23.34 9.91
C VAL A 202 9.99 22.46 9.95
N SER A 203 9.39 22.35 11.14
CA SER A 203 8.12 21.67 11.40
C SER A 203 6.95 22.50 10.86
N SER A 204 6.04 21.90 10.10
CA SER A 204 4.75 22.50 9.76
C SER A 204 3.63 21.47 9.93
N ASP A 205 2.63 21.88 10.72
CA ASP A 205 1.41 21.16 11.08
C ASP A 205 0.56 20.78 9.86
N GLY A 206 -0.01 19.58 9.89
CA GLY A 206 -0.87 19.01 8.85
C GLY A 206 -2.33 19.45 9.01
N GLY A 207 -2.97 19.78 7.88
CA GLY A 207 -4.38 20.13 7.76
C GLY A 207 -5.28 18.90 7.54
N ASP A 208 -6.41 18.90 8.24
CA ASP A 208 -7.45 17.87 8.21
C ASP A 208 -8.37 17.99 6.99
N ALA A 209 -8.75 16.87 6.38
CA ALA A 209 -9.91 16.76 5.49
C ALA A 209 -11.10 16.14 6.27
N ASP A 210 -11.83 17.00 6.98
CA ASP A 210 -13.20 16.72 7.44
C ASP A 210 -14.14 17.69 6.70
N SER A 211 -14.81 17.21 5.65
CA SER A 211 -15.75 18.00 4.85
C SER A 211 -17.15 17.97 5.45
N THR A 212 -17.31 18.56 6.64
CA THR A 212 -18.61 19.10 7.05
C THR A 212 -18.47 20.42 7.80
N ASN A 213 -18.45 21.56 7.09
CA ASN A 213 -19.23 22.73 7.53
C ASN A 213 -19.31 23.89 6.53
N ALA A 214 -20.53 24.39 6.38
CA ALA A 214 -20.86 25.66 5.79
C ALA A 214 -20.36 26.81 6.68
N ASN A 215 -19.36 27.57 6.21
CA ASN A 215 -19.35 29.04 6.23
C ASN A 215 -18.07 29.59 5.61
N GLY A 216 -18.23 30.52 4.66
CA GLY A 216 -17.14 31.18 3.95
C GLY A 216 -16.18 31.93 4.87
N GLY A 217 -14.89 31.76 4.60
CA GLY A 217 -13.80 32.48 5.24
C GLY A 217 -12.48 32.10 4.59
N ASP A 218 -12.05 32.92 3.64
CA ASP A 218 -10.77 32.87 2.93
C ASP A 218 -9.59 32.76 3.91
N ARG A 219 -8.83 31.66 3.82
CA ARG A 219 -7.50 31.49 4.42
C ARG A 219 -6.60 30.81 3.41
N THR A 220 -5.65 31.59 2.89
CA THR A 220 -4.57 31.15 2.03
C THR A 220 -3.58 30.27 2.82
N ASN A 221 -3.44 29.00 2.45
CA ASN A 221 -2.47 28.07 3.05
C ASN A 221 -1.06 28.24 2.44
N ALA A 222 -0.06 28.04 3.29
CA ALA A 222 1.35 28.10 2.95
C ALA A 222 1.83 26.76 2.36
N GLY A 223 2.17 26.78 1.07
CA GLY A 223 3.13 25.89 0.39
C GLY A 223 3.04 24.39 0.68
N GLU A 224 1.99 23.73 0.19
CA GLU A 224 1.99 22.28 -0.02
C GLU A 224 2.93 21.93 -1.18
N SER A 225 3.63 20.79 -1.09
CA SER A 225 4.44 20.34 -2.22
C SER A 225 3.50 19.83 -3.34
N PRO A 226 3.87 19.95 -4.62
CA PRO A 226 3.05 19.42 -5.71
C PRO A 226 2.72 17.92 -5.54
N ASP A 227 3.62 17.16 -4.91
CA ASP A 227 3.41 15.74 -4.60
C ASP A 227 2.37 15.50 -3.50
N ASP A 228 2.25 16.40 -2.52
CA ASP A 228 1.23 16.31 -1.46
C ASP A 228 -0.15 16.68 -2.02
N GLU A 229 -0.25 17.74 -2.82
CA GLU A 229 -1.50 18.12 -3.51
C GLU A 229 -1.99 17.02 -4.47
N LEU A 230 -1.08 16.36 -5.21
CA LEU A 230 -1.42 15.22 -6.07
C LEU A 230 -1.79 13.96 -5.28
N ARG A 231 -1.20 13.75 -4.11
CA ARG A 231 -1.52 12.62 -3.23
C ARG A 231 -2.89 12.78 -2.57
N ASP A 232 -3.22 13.96 -2.09
CA ASP A 232 -4.53 14.26 -1.50
C ASP A 232 -5.66 14.11 -2.52
N ARG A 233 -5.34 14.26 -3.81
CA ARG A 233 -6.23 13.98 -4.93
C ARG A 233 -6.31 12.51 -5.36
N THR A 234 -5.40 11.65 -4.89
CA THR A 234 -5.31 10.23 -5.28
C THR A 234 -5.54 9.24 -4.13
N ALA A 235 -5.66 9.72 -2.89
CA ALA A 235 -5.80 8.90 -1.68
C ALA A 235 -4.71 7.82 -1.53
N ALA A 236 -3.47 8.09 -1.99
CA ALA A 236 -2.42 7.07 -2.02
C ALA A 236 -1.95 6.65 -0.61
N TYR A 237 -1.82 5.34 -0.37
CA TYR A 237 -1.24 4.78 0.84
C TYR A 237 0.27 5.05 0.95
N PRO A 238 0.85 5.06 2.17
CA PRO A 238 2.29 5.29 2.37
C PRO A 238 3.14 4.15 1.81
N PHE A 239 4.36 4.47 1.36
CA PHE A 239 5.34 3.54 0.76
C PHE A 239 5.57 2.25 1.56
N ASP A 240 5.56 2.35 2.89
CA ASP A 240 5.84 1.22 3.78
C ASP A 240 4.83 0.07 3.64
N ILE A 241 3.56 0.35 3.27
CA ILE A 241 2.53 -0.68 3.07
C ILE A 241 2.88 -1.58 1.88
N PRO A 242 2.94 -1.07 0.63
CA PRO A 242 3.27 -1.89 -0.51
C PRO A 242 4.68 -2.48 -0.39
N TYR A 243 5.65 -1.75 0.20
CA TYR A 243 7.00 -2.31 0.40
C TYR A 243 6.97 -3.55 1.29
N ARG A 244 6.25 -3.52 2.43
CA ARG A 244 6.07 -4.72 3.27
C ARG A 244 5.40 -5.84 2.49
N LEU A 245 4.27 -5.57 1.83
CA LEU A 245 3.50 -6.58 1.10
C LEU A 245 4.30 -7.24 -0.03
N VAL A 246 5.07 -6.45 -0.78
CA VAL A 246 5.99 -6.94 -1.81
C VAL A 246 7.03 -7.88 -1.20
N ASN A 247 7.66 -7.52 -0.08
CA ASN A 247 8.63 -8.40 0.58
C ASN A 247 7.98 -9.66 1.19
N MET A 248 6.75 -9.56 1.68
CA MET A 248 6.04 -10.68 2.31
C MET A 248 5.58 -11.74 1.29
N TYR A 249 5.12 -11.31 0.11
CA TYR A 249 4.35 -12.17 -0.81
C TYR A 249 4.98 -12.35 -2.20
N SER A 250 6.21 -11.88 -2.41
CA SER A 250 6.94 -12.10 -3.67
C SER A 250 8.42 -12.42 -3.44
N VAL A 251 9.11 -12.90 -4.47
CA VAL A 251 10.58 -13.07 -4.48
C VAL A 251 11.22 -12.15 -5.53
N TYR A 252 12.55 -11.97 -5.50
CA TYR A 252 13.27 -11.16 -6.48
C TYR A 252 12.93 -11.58 -7.92
N GLY A 253 12.64 -10.58 -8.76
CA GLY A 253 12.23 -10.75 -10.16
C GLY A 253 10.82 -11.31 -10.36
N ASP A 254 10.00 -11.44 -9.31
CA ASP A 254 8.55 -11.57 -9.49
C ASP A 254 7.96 -10.22 -9.97
N THR A 255 6.84 -10.27 -10.69
CA THR A 255 6.12 -9.10 -11.20
C THR A 255 4.95 -8.74 -10.29
N VAL A 256 4.89 -7.47 -9.89
CA VAL A 256 3.83 -6.88 -9.07
C VAL A 256 2.87 -6.05 -9.92
N LEU A 257 1.58 -6.34 -9.85
CA LEU A 257 0.54 -5.59 -10.56
C LEU A 257 -0.17 -4.60 -9.65
N ASP A 258 -0.37 -3.38 -10.15
CA ASP A 258 -1.28 -2.38 -9.58
C ASP A 258 -2.26 -1.85 -10.65
N PRO A 259 -3.53 -2.30 -10.67
CA PRO A 259 -4.53 -1.80 -11.62
C PRO A 259 -5.01 -0.37 -11.34
N PHE A 260 -4.62 0.23 -10.21
CA PHE A 260 -4.97 1.58 -9.79
C PHE A 260 -3.69 2.33 -9.41
N PHE A 261 -2.81 2.49 -10.39
CA PHE A 261 -1.43 2.92 -10.21
C PHE A 261 -1.30 4.25 -9.47
N GLY A 262 -2.20 5.21 -9.73
CA GLY A 262 -2.15 6.55 -9.15
C GLY A 262 -0.79 7.18 -9.41
N THR A 263 -0.10 7.59 -8.35
CA THR A 263 1.25 8.17 -8.45
C THR A 263 2.39 7.13 -8.45
N GLY A 264 2.07 5.83 -8.50
CA GLY A 264 3.03 4.75 -8.65
C GLY A 264 3.71 4.27 -7.37
N THR A 265 3.11 4.46 -6.19
CA THR A 265 3.70 4.02 -4.90
C THR A 265 4.05 2.52 -4.91
N THR A 266 3.19 1.67 -5.46
CA THR A 266 3.45 0.23 -5.60
C THR A 266 4.63 -0.08 -6.50
N ALA A 267 4.72 0.60 -7.64
CA ALA A 267 5.81 0.41 -8.58
C ALA A 267 7.14 0.88 -7.99
N LEU A 268 7.15 1.99 -7.24
CA LEU A 268 8.33 2.42 -6.49
C LEU A 268 8.74 1.37 -5.45
N ALA A 269 7.78 0.84 -4.69
CA ALA A 269 8.04 -0.20 -3.69
C ALA A 269 8.58 -1.50 -4.31
N ALA A 270 8.01 -1.94 -5.44
CA ALA A 270 8.50 -3.09 -6.20
C ALA A 270 9.92 -2.86 -6.71
N MET A 271 10.17 -1.70 -7.32
CA MET A 271 11.50 -1.31 -7.80
C MET A 271 12.54 -1.29 -6.68
N VAL A 272 12.23 -0.66 -5.54
CA VAL A 272 13.11 -0.62 -4.37
C VAL A 272 13.33 -2.01 -3.78
N ALA A 273 12.32 -2.88 -3.83
CA ALA A 273 12.43 -4.27 -3.39
C ALA A 273 13.06 -5.21 -4.44
N GLY A 274 13.49 -4.74 -5.63
CA GLY A 274 14.07 -5.60 -6.66
C GLY A 274 13.08 -6.58 -7.31
N ARG A 275 11.83 -6.15 -7.47
CA ARG A 275 10.76 -6.81 -8.22
C ARG A 275 10.43 -5.99 -9.45
N ASP A 276 9.87 -6.66 -10.46
CA ASP A 276 9.29 -6.00 -11.61
C ASP A 276 7.88 -5.49 -11.26
N SER A 277 7.34 -4.56 -12.03
CA SER A 277 5.95 -4.12 -11.83
C SER A 277 5.27 -3.67 -13.11
N VAL A 278 3.94 -3.76 -13.11
CA VAL A 278 3.06 -3.25 -14.16
C VAL A 278 1.93 -2.46 -13.50
N GLY A 279 1.66 -1.26 -14.01
CA GLY A 279 0.63 -0.36 -13.52
C GLY A 279 -0.38 0.04 -14.59
N TYR A 280 -1.63 0.29 -14.20
CA TYR A 280 -2.63 0.94 -15.05
C TYR A 280 -3.14 2.22 -14.40
N GLU A 281 -3.22 3.28 -15.19
CA GLU A 281 -3.69 4.59 -14.77
C GLU A 281 -4.54 5.21 -15.89
N LEU A 282 -5.65 5.86 -15.52
CA LEU A 282 -6.54 6.55 -16.46
C LEU A 282 -6.06 7.99 -16.74
N GLU A 283 -5.48 8.65 -15.75
CA GLU A 283 -5.00 10.03 -15.85
C GLU A 283 -3.50 10.10 -16.14
N GLU A 284 -3.13 10.46 -17.36
CA GLU A 284 -1.73 10.57 -17.82
C GLU A 284 -0.86 11.43 -16.88
N ALA A 285 -1.42 12.49 -16.31
CA ALA A 285 -0.72 13.36 -15.36
C ALA A 285 -0.19 12.63 -14.12
N PHE A 286 -0.87 11.57 -13.64
CA PHE A 286 -0.40 10.78 -12.51
C PHE A 286 0.75 9.86 -12.90
N VAL A 287 0.76 9.35 -14.14
CA VAL A 287 1.88 8.58 -14.68
C VAL A 287 3.14 9.44 -14.80
N GLU A 288 3.01 10.69 -15.27
CA GLU A 288 4.12 11.63 -15.36
C GLU A 288 4.73 11.97 -13.99
N ALA A 289 3.92 11.99 -12.93
CA ALA A 289 4.38 12.21 -11.56
C ALA A 289 5.29 11.08 -11.03
N PHE A 290 5.32 9.92 -11.71
CA PHE A 290 6.20 8.82 -11.33
C PHE A 290 7.66 9.06 -11.71
N ASP A 291 7.97 9.90 -12.71
CA ASP A 291 9.35 10.19 -13.11
C ASP A 291 10.20 10.70 -11.94
N ALA A 292 9.66 11.66 -11.18
CA ALA A 292 10.33 12.22 -10.00
C ALA A 292 10.51 11.20 -8.88
N ARG A 293 9.56 10.27 -8.72
CA ARG A 293 9.62 9.20 -7.72
C ARG A 293 10.64 8.13 -8.10
N ALA A 294 10.62 7.67 -9.34
CA ALA A 294 11.56 6.68 -9.87
C ALA A 294 13.01 7.16 -9.78
N ALA A 295 13.26 8.46 -10.06
CA ALA A 295 14.58 9.06 -9.92
C ALA A 295 15.16 8.98 -8.49
N ARG A 296 14.32 8.85 -7.47
CA ARG A 296 14.72 8.75 -6.05
C ARG A 296 14.93 7.30 -5.58
N ALA A 297 14.60 6.30 -6.39
CA ALA A 297 14.72 4.90 -6.02
C ALA A 297 16.14 4.48 -5.61
N PRO A 298 17.24 4.99 -6.20
CA PRO A 298 18.59 4.69 -5.73
C PRO A 298 18.83 5.09 -4.26
N ASP A 299 18.51 6.32 -3.89
CA ASP A 299 18.71 6.81 -2.52
C ASP A 299 17.74 6.15 -1.54
N LEU A 300 16.48 6.01 -1.94
CA LEU A 300 15.46 5.36 -1.12
C LEU A 300 15.82 3.89 -0.83
N SER A 301 16.24 3.13 -1.84
CA SER A 301 16.61 1.72 -1.63
C SER A 301 17.83 1.57 -0.73
N ARG A 302 18.84 2.43 -0.86
CA ARG A 302 20.00 2.46 0.05
C ARG A 302 19.58 2.77 1.48
N ALA A 303 18.74 3.79 1.68
CA ALA A 303 18.25 4.16 3.00
C ALA A 303 17.45 3.02 3.65
N VAL A 304 16.50 2.44 2.91
CA VAL A 304 15.68 1.32 3.40
C VAL A 304 16.53 0.11 3.77
N VAL A 305 17.49 -0.28 2.92
CA VAL A 305 18.37 -1.42 3.23
C VAL A 305 19.28 -1.12 4.42
N ALA A 306 19.82 0.10 4.52
CA ALA A 306 20.63 0.51 5.67
C ALA A 306 19.83 0.44 6.98
N ASP A 307 18.63 1.00 7.02
CA ASP A 307 17.75 0.98 8.19
C ASP A 307 17.42 -0.46 8.62
N ARG A 308 17.16 -1.37 7.66
CA ARG A 308 16.90 -2.79 7.95
C ARG A 308 18.12 -3.50 8.54
N LEU A 309 19.31 -3.23 7.99
CA LEU A 309 20.56 -3.81 8.50
C LEU A 309 20.90 -3.28 9.90
N ASP A 310 20.70 -1.98 10.14
CA ASP A 310 20.97 -1.36 11.43
C ASP A 310 19.98 -1.83 12.51
N ALA A 311 18.68 -1.90 12.18
CA ALA A 311 17.67 -2.47 13.07
C ALA A 311 17.99 -3.92 13.45
N HIS A 312 18.50 -4.72 12.52
CA HIS A 312 18.91 -6.10 12.84
C HIS A 312 20.14 -6.14 13.75
N ARG A 313 21.13 -5.25 13.56
CA ARG A 313 22.28 -5.15 14.47
C ARG A 313 21.84 -4.79 15.89
N GLU A 314 20.95 -3.81 16.03
CA GLU A 314 20.35 -3.43 17.31
C GLU A 314 19.63 -4.61 17.95
N PHE A 315 18.79 -5.32 17.19
CA PHE A 315 18.12 -6.54 17.65
C PHE A 315 19.10 -7.61 18.13
N VAL A 316 20.21 -7.85 17.41
CA VAL A 316 21.25 -8.80 17.80
C VAL A 316 21.89 -8.40 19.13
N GLU A 317 22.18 -7.11 19.32
CA GLU A 317 22.74 -6.58 20.57
C GLU A 317 21.79 -6.77 21.75
N GLU A 318 20.52 -6.40 21.60
CA GLU A 318 19.48 -6.60 22.61
C GLU A 318 19.36 -8.09 23.00
N ARG A 319 19.37 -8.99 22.02
CA ARG A 319 19.31 -10.44 22.24
C ARG A 319 20.53 -10.96 23.00
N ARG A 320 21.73 -10.42 22.72
CA ARG A 320 22.96 -10.75 23.47
C ARG A 320 22.85 -10.31 24.93
N GLU A 321 22.39 -9.09 25.18
CA GLU A 321 22.19 -8.55 26.53
C GLU A 321 21.15 -9.36 27.32
N GLN A 322 20.10 -9.84 26.65
CA GLN A 322 19.08 -10.72 27.22
C GLN A 322 19.54 -12.18 27.39
N GLY A 323 20.79 -12.52 27.02
CA GLY A 323 21.35 -13.87 27.16
C GLY A 323 20.77 -14.89 26.16
N SER A 324 20.21 -14.43 25.03
CA SER A 324 19.60 -15.27 24.01
C SER A 324 20.03 -14.90 22.57
N PRO A 325 21.35 -14.84 22.30
CA PRO A 325 21.87 -14.39 21.01
C PRO A 325 21.40 -15.28 19.85
N PRO A 326 21.32 -14.74 18.62
CA PRO A 326 21.04 -15.54 17.43
C PRO A 326 22.10 -16.64 17.22
N GLY A 327 21.69 -17.77 16.62
CA GLY A 327 22.47 -19.01 16.61
C GLY A 327 23.06 -19.42 15.26
N TYR A 328 22.87 -18.63 14.20
CA TYR A 328 23.35 -18.95 12.85
C TYR A 328 24.18 -17.80 12.30
N GLU A 329 25.19 -18.11 11.48
CA GLU A 329 25.99 -17.10 10.79
C GLU A 329 25.36 -16.75 9.43
N ALA A 330 25.23 -15.45 9.16
CA ALA A 330 24.86 -14.94 7.84
C ALA A 330 26.00 -15.19 6.83
N GLU A 331 25.65 -15.46 5.57
CA GLU A 331 26.64 -15.68 4.50
C GLU A 331 27.14 -14.36 3.89
N HIS A 332 26.35 -13.29 3.99
CA HIS A 332 26.61 -12.01 3.34
C HIS A 332 26.83 -10.83 4.31
N TYR A 333 26.64 -11.05 5.61
CA TYR A 333 26.70 -9.99 6.63
C TYR A 333 27.59 -10.38 7.82
N ASP A 334 28.05 -9.39 8.57
CA ASP A 334 28.99 -9.50 9.68
C ASP A 334 28.32 -9.75 11.04
N PHE A 335 27.04 -10.11 11.05
CA PHE A 335 26.24 -10.39 12.23
C PHE A 335 25.54 -11.77 12.12
N PRO A 336 25.19 -12.39 13.27
CA PRO A 336 24.44 -13.64 13.28
C PRO A 336 22.93 -13.41 13.07
N VAL A 337 22.23 -14.44 12.59
CA VAL A 337 20.79 -14.48 12.32
C VAL A 337 20.08 -15.58 13.12
N VAL A 338 18.75 -15.47 13.27
CA VAL A 338 17.98 -16.31 14.21
C VAL A 338 17.71 -17.70 13.66
N THR A 339 17.50 -17.83 12.36
CA THR A 339 17.11 -19.08 11.71
C THR A 339 18.06 -19.46 10.57
N LYS A 340 18.06 -20.75 10.21
CA LYS A 340 18.82 -21.25 9.05
C LYS A 340 18.36 -20.63 7.72
N GLN A 341 17.10 -20.17 7.63
CA GLN A 341 16.54 -19.63 6.39
C GLN A 341 17.06 -18.23 6.06
N GLU A 342 17.44 -17.45 7.09
CA GLU A 342 18.01 -16.11 6.94
C GLU A 342 19.47 -16.10 6.47
N ARG A 343 20.17 -17.24 6.53
CA ARG A 343 21.63 -17.28 6.27
C ARG A 343 22.01 -16.77 4.88
N ARG A 344 21.16 -17.00 3.89
CA ARG A 344 21.35 -16.59 2.48
C ARG A 344 20.63 -15.31 2.11
N LEU A 345 20.00 -14.63 3.08
CA LEU A 345 19.40 -13.33 2.88
C LEU A 345 20.43 -12.42 2.21
N ARG A 346 20.03 -11.76 1.12
CA ARG A 346 20.91 -10.84 0.41
C ARG A 346 20.10 -9.69 -0.14
N PHE A 347 20.36 -8.50 0.39
CA PHE A 347 19.71 -7.29 -0.06
C PHE A 347 20.24 -6.82 -1.42
N ARG A 348 19.37 -6.11 -2.13
CA ARG A 348 19.67 -5.45 -3.37
C ARG A 348 19.27 -3.99 -3.24
N THR A 349 20.10 -3.08 -3.73
CA THR A 349 19.79 -1.66 -3.85
C THR A 349 19.78 -1.27 -5.31
N VAL A 350 19.00 -0.25 -5.64
CA VAL A 350 18.97 0.33 -6.97
C VAL A 350 20.24 1.17 -7.16
N SER A 351 21.02 0.86 -8.19
CA SER A 351 22.23 1.62 -8.55
C SER A 351 21.93 2.70 -9.59
N ASP A 352 21.02 2.44 -10.52
CA ASP A 352 20.63 3.37 -11.60
C ASP A 352 19.16 3.17 -11.99
N VAL A 353 18.52 4.24 -12.48
CA VAL A 353 17.18 4.20 -13.06
C VAL A 353 17.17 5.01 -14.34
N ARG A 354 16.66 4.42 -15.42
CA ARG A 354 16.48 5.11 -16.71
C ARG A 354 15.08 4.91 -17.25
N ARG A 355 14.58 5.92 -17.96
CA ARG A 355 13.30 5.83 -18.67
C ARG A 355 13.52 5.26 -20.08
N GLU A 356 12.69 4.31 -20.47
CA GLU A 356 12.63 3.72 -21.80
C GLU A 356 11.18 3.72 -22.26
N ASP A 357 10.82 4.60 -23.19
CA ASP A 357 9.45 4.76 -23.69
C ASP A 357 8.42 4.92 -22.54
N ASP A 358 7.57 3.92 -22.34
CA ASP A 358 6.53 3.81 -21.31
C ASP A 358 6.98 3.04 -20.05
N ALA A 359 8.26 2.73 -19.92
CA ALA A 359 8.83 1.96 -18.81
C ALA A 359 9.96 2.70 -18.07
N TRP A 360 10.17 2.30 -16.82
CA TRP A 360 11.34 2.68 -16.01
C TRP A 360 12.15 1.43 -15.71
N VAL A 361 13.41 1.43 -16.12
CA VAL A 361 14.32 0.30 -15.96
C VAL A 361 15.35 0.62 -14.89
N ALA A 362 15.30 -0.15 -13.81
CA ALA A 362 16.23 -0.07 -12.70
C ALA A 362 17.32 -1.12 -12.83
N THR A 363 18.56 -0.74 -12.50
CA THR A 363 19.66 -1.68 -12.28
C THR A 363 19.87 -1.87 -10.79
N HIS A 364 20.09 -3.12 -10.35
CA HIS A 364 20.31 -3.44 -8.95
C HIS A 364 21.70 -4.01 -8.69
N GLU A 365 22.24 -3.68 -7.52
CA GLU A 365 23.49 -4.23 -7.00
C GLU A 365 23.22 -4.91 -5.66
N THR A 366 23.95 -5.99 -5.37
CA THR A 366 23.82 -6.67 -4.08
C THR A 366 24.60 -5.94 -3.00
N VAL A 367 24.02 -5.84 -1.80
CA VAL A 367 24.61 -5.21 -0.61
C VAL A 367 25.08 -6.24 0.40
#